data_AF-A0A9E5LJ90-F1
#
_entry.id   AF-A0A9E5LJ90-F1
#
_cell.length_a   1.000
_cell.length_b   1.000
_cell.length_c   1.000
_cell.angle_alpha   90.00
_cell.angle_beta   90.00
_cell.angle_gamma   90.00
#
_symmetry.space_group_name_H-M   'P 1'
#
loop_
_entity.id
_entity.type
_entity.pdbx_description
1 polymer ?
#
loop_
_entity_poly.entity_id
_entity_poly.type
_entity_poly.pdbx_seq_one_letter_code
_entity_poly.pdbx_strand_id
1 'polypeptide(L)' 'MNNLTPFPGTNAHHVVAFHRTELSVILSLYGQMVAAGEWRDYGISSLKEVAVFSIFRRTAEQ' A
#
# COMPACT_ATOMS: atom_id res chain seq x y z
N MET A 1 16.81 36.23 -19.59
CA MET A 1 16.38 35.76 -18.26
C MET A 1 15.57 34.48 -18.44
N ASN A 2 16.12 33.32 -18.08
CA ASN A 2 15.36 32.06 -18.05
C ASN A 2 14.55 32.01 -16.76
N ASN A 3 13.23 32.19 -16.85
CA ASN A 3 12.33 31.98 -15.73
C ASN A 3 12.11 30.47 -15.55
N LEU A 4 12.86 29.86 -14.63
CA LEU A 4 12.57 28.52 -14.13
C LEU A 4 11.24 28.59 -13.37
N THR A 5 10.16 28.14 -13.99
CA THR A 5 8.88 27.92 -13.29
C THR A 5 9.12 26.86 -12.20
N PRO A 6 8.89 27.18 -10.91
CA PRO A 6 8.93 26.17 -9.88
C PRO A 6 7.82 25.16 -10.17
N PHE A 7 8.17 23.88 -10.20
CA PHE A 7 7.18 22.81 -10.25
C PHE A 7 6.15 23.07 -9.13
N PRO A 8 4.83 23.04 -9.42
CA PRO A 8 3.84 23.18 -8.37
C PRO A 8 4.10 22.05 -7.39
N GLY A 9 4.53 22.41 -6.18
CA GLY A 9 4.81 21.45 -5.12
C GLY A 9 3.63 20.51 -5.05
N THR A 10 3.89 19.23 -5.27
CA THR A 10 2.89 18.17 -5.14
C THR A 10 2.23 18.44 -3.81
N ASN A 11 0.93 18.80 -3.82
CA ASN A 11 0.13 18.71 -2.62
C ASN A 11 0.24 17.24 -2.25
N ALA A 12 1.20 16.90 -1.38
CA ALA A 12 1.34 15.58 -0.82
C ALA A 12 0.07 15.44 0.00
N HIS A 13 -0.97 14.92 -0.65
CA HIS A 13 -2.22 14.61 0.00
C HIS A 13 -1.83 13.88 1.27
N HIS A 14 -2.21 14.44 2.41
CA HIS A 14 -1.85 13.93 3.72
C HIS A 14 -2.55 12.57 3.86
N VAL A 15 -1.91 11.53 3.37
CA VAL A 15 -2.39 10.15 3.37
C VAL A 15 -1.60 9.38 4.41
N VAL A 16 -2.30 8.54 5.14
CA VAL A 16 -1.69 7.60 6.07
C VAL A 16 -1.21 6.41 5.25
N ALA A 17 0.07 6.12 5.36
CA ALA A 17 0.72 4.99 4.72
C ALA A 17 1.46 4.17 5.78
N PHE A 18 1.59 2.86 5.54
CA PHE A 18 2.37 1.98 6.41
C PHE A 18 3.83 2.39 6.42
N HIS A 19 4.43 2.45 7.61
CA HIS A 19 5.87 2.50 7.72
C HIS A 19 6.48 1.16 7.26
N ARG A 20 7.74 1.19 6.79
CA ARG A 20 8.44 -0.01 6.31
C ARG A 20 8.43 -1.15 7.35
N THR A 21 8.56 -0.82 8.63
CA THR A 21 8.57 -1.82 9.72
C THR A 21 7.21 -2.47 9.90
N GLU A 22 6.12 -1.71 9.79
CA GLU A 22 4.75 -2.23 9.88
C GLU A 22 4.43 -3.11 8.67
N LEU A 23 4.77 -2.63 7.48
CA LEU A 23 4.57 -3.37 6.23
C LEU A 23 5.38 -4.68 6.23
N SER A 24 6.60 -4.68 6.77
CA SER A 24 7.42 -5.89 6.87
C SER A 24 6.73 -6.98 7.68
N VAL A 25 6.10 -6.64 8.82
CA VAL A 25 5.39 -7.61 9.66
C VAL A 25 4.17 -8.17 8.93
N ILE A 26 3.39 -7.30 8.28
CA ILE A 26 2.22 -7.70 7.49
C ILE A 26 2.62 -8.64 6.35
N LEU A 27 3.70 -8.32 5.62
CA LEU A 27 4.19 -9.14 4.52
C LEU A 27 4.78 -10.48 4.99
N SER A 28 5.42 -10.53 6.16
CA SER A 28 5.88 -11.80 6.75
C SER A 28 4.73 -12.74 7.11
N LEU A 29 3.62 -12.20 7.63
CA LEU A 29 2.41 -12.99 7.87
C LEU A 29 1.76 -13.43 6.55
N TYR A 30 1.64 -12.50 5.60
CA TYR A 30 1.09 -12.79 4.28
C TYR A 30 1.85 -13.92 3.57
N GLY A 31 3.18 -13.88 3.57
CA GLY A 31 4.02 -14.93 2.98
C GLY A 31 3.79 -16.31 3.59
N GLN A 32 3.62 -16.40 4.91
CA GLN A 32 3.32 -17.68 5.58
C GLN A 32 1.96 -18.24 5.15
N MET A 33 0.95 -17.39 5.02
CA MET A 33 -0.40 -17.80 4.64
C MET A 33 -0.53 -18.13 3.15
N VAL A 34 0.29 -17.49 2.29
CA VAL A 34 0.46 -17.88 0.89
C VAL A 34 1.12 -19.26 0.81
N ALA A 35 2.17 -19.51 1.59
CA ALA A 35 2.82 -20.83 1.64
C ALA A 35 1.89 -21.92 2.16
N ALA A 36 0.97 -21.59 3.08
CA ALA A 36 -0.10 -22.47 3.53
C ALA A 36 -1.23 -22.66 2.49
N GLY A 37 -1.24 -21.90 1.40
CA GLY A 37 -2.26 -21.95 0.35
C GLY A 37 -3.59 -21.26 0.70
N GLU A 38 -3.65 -20.55 1.82
CA GLU A 38 -4.88 -19.92 2.32
C GLU A 38 -5.17 -18.57 1.68
N TRP A 39 -4.12 -17.80 1.39
CA TRP A 39 -4.19 -16.45 0.80
C TRP A 39 -3.56 -16.45 -0.59
N ARG A 40 -4.09 -15.60 -1.49
CA ARG A 40 -3.61 -15.54 -2.88
C ARG A 40 -3.31 -14.14 -3.35
N ASP A 41 -4.10 -13.16 -2.90
CA ASP A 41 -3.97 -11.78 -3.35
C ASP A 41 -4.15 -10.81 -2.19
N TYR A 42 -3.69 -9.57 -2.35
CA TYR A 42 -3.81 -8.50 -1.37
C TYR A 42 -3.96 -7.13 -2.03
N GLY A 43 -4.62 -6.22 -1.32
CA GLY A 43 -4.76 -4.82 -1.72
C GLY A 43 -4.20 -3.91 -0.63
N ILE A 44 -3.50 -2.84 -1.04
CA ILE A 44 -3.03 -1.79 -0.14
C ILE A 44 -3.68 -0.48 -0.54
N SER A 45 -4.27 0.22 0.43
CA SER A 45 -4.88 1.53 0.20
C SER A 45 -4.38 2.51 1.26
N SER A 46 -3.85 3.65 0.80
CA SER A 46 -3.46 4.76 1.67
C SER A 46 -4.54 5.83 1.60
N LEU A 47 -5.32 5.96 2.67
CA LEU A 47 -6.43 6.91 2.77
C LEU A 47 -6.01 8.09 3.66
N LYS A 48 -6.85 9.12 3.73
CA LYS A 48 -6.55 10.35 4.49
C LYS A 48 -6.28 10.09 5.98
N GLU A 49 -6.97 9.13 6.59
CA GLU A 49 -6.93 8.89 8.05
C GLU A 49 -6.39 7.51 8.41
N VAL A 50 -6.32 6.58 7.45
CA VAL A 50 -5.94 5.20 7.71
C VAL A 50 -5.26 4.56 6.49
N ALA A 51 -4.32 3.67 6.75
CA ALA A 51 -3.80 2.74 5.75
C ALA A 51 -4.47 1.38 5.94
N VAL A 52 -4.94 0.78 4.84
CA VAL A 52 -5.66 -0.50 4.85
C VAL A 52 -4.85 -1.54 4.07
N PHE A 53 -4.69 -2.71 4.67
CA PHE A 53 -4.19 -3.91 4.00
C PHE A 53 -5.30 -4.96 3.96
N SER A 54 -5.76 -5.30 2.77
CA SER A 54 -6.85 -6.25 2.52
C SER A 54 -6.29 -7.54 1.95
N ILE A 55 -6.87 -8.68 2.35
CA ILE A 55 -6.43 -10.01 1.89
C ILE A 55 -7.58 -10.69 1.16
N PHE A 56 -7.26 -11.32 0.03
CA PHE A 56 -8.22 -12.05 -0.78
C PHE A 56 -7.80 -13.52 -0.94
N ARG A 57 -8.77 -14.43 -0.73
CA ARG A 57 -8.58 -15.89 -0.88
C ARG A 57 -8.74 -16.38 -2.33
N ARG A 58 -9.32 -15.53 -3.18
CA ARG A 58 -9.48 -15.73 -4.63
C ARG A 58 -8.97 -14.48 -5.31
N THR A 59 -8.28 -14.63 -6.44
CA THR A 59 -8.03 -13.51 -7.34
C THR A 59 -9.40 -12.93 -7.70
N ALA A 60 -9.57 -11.61 -7.60
CA ALA A 60 -10.74 -10.98 -8.19
C ALA A 60 -10.64 -11.20 -9.70
N GLU A 61 -11.24 -12.28 -10.21
CA GLU A 61 -11.42 -12.48 -11.64
C GLU A 61 -12.33 -11.34 -12.12
N GLN A 62 -11.72 -10.39 -12.82
CA GLN A 62 -12.38 -9.41 -13.67
C GLN A 62 -11.84 -9.55 -15.09
#